data_AF-A0A969ESI0-F1
#
_entry.id   AF-A0A969ESI0-F1
#
_cell.length_a   1.000
_cell.length_b   1.000
_cell.length_c   1.000
_cell.angle_alpha   90.00
_cell.angle_beta   90.00
_cell.angle_gamma   90.00
#
_symmetry.space_group_name_H-M   'P 1'
#
loop_
_entity.id
_entity.type
_entity.pdbx_description
1 polymer ?
#
loop_
_entity_poly.entity_id
_entity_poly.type
_entity_poly.pdbx_seq_one_letter_code
_entity_poly.pdbx_strand_id
1 'polypeptide(L)'
;MQEIPALKVDQVMVFGNSQITTQAMQFCLLEKIQIVLLSGKGRYYGVVDSFDTDPVLLHRDQFARAADEAFCLQVAKAMVHGKLANMRLILRRYARKRESSGIARG
;
A
#
# COMPACT_ATOMS: atom_id res chain seq x y z
N MET A 1 -12.79 -23.00 10.70
CA MET A 1 -12.76 -21.52 10.77
C MET A 1 -11.35 -21.11 11.12
N GLN A 2 -10.76 -20.14 10.44
CA GLN A 2 -9.41 -19.67 10.76
C GLN A 2 -9.54 -18.41 11.60
N GLU A 3 -8.81 -18.36 12.72
CA GLU A 3 -8.77 -17.20 13.61
C GLU A 3 -7.44 -16.49 13.42
N ILE A 4 -7.49 -15.16 13.31
CA ILE A 4 -6.31 -14.31 13.11
C ILE A 4 -6.34 -13.23 14.19
N PRO A 5 -5.27 -13.09 15.01
CA PRO A 5 -5.20 -12.01 15.98
C PRO A 5 -5.19 -10.64 15.30
N ALA A 6 -6.06 -9.73 15.73
CA ALA A 6 -6.22 -8.41 15.13
C ALA A 6 -4.93 -7.56 15.15
N LEU A 7 -4.14 -7.67 16.23
CA LEU A 7 -2.84 -7.00 16.35
C LEU A 7 -1.84 -7.35 15.22
N LYS A 8 -2.06 -8.45 14.49
CA LYS A 8 -1.23 -8.88 13.36
C LYS A 8 -1.79 -8.46 12.00
N VAL A 9 -2.89 -7.70 11.98
CA VAL A 9 -3.61 -7.34 10.77
C VAL A 9 -3.51 -5.83 10.58
N ASP A 10 -2.76 -5.41 9.56
CA ASP A 10 -2.65 -3.98 9.21
C ASP A 10 -3.88 -3.51 8.41
N GLN A 11 -4.42 -4.36 7.54
CA GLN A 11 -5.54 -4.05 6.66
C GLN A 11 -6.29 -5.30 6.20
N VAL A 12 -7.57 -5.15 5.84
CA VAL A 12 -8.42 -6.17 5.22
C VAL A 12 -8.72 -5.75 3.77
N MET A 13 -8.44 -6.63 2.81
CA MET A 13 -8.73 -6.38 1.39
C MET A 13 -9.88 -7.27 0.92
N VAL A 14 -10.99 -6.66 0.49
CA VAL A 14 -12.20 -7.35 0.04
C VAL A 14 -12.27 -7.31 -1.49
N PHE A 15 -12.18 -8.47 -2.12
CA PHE A 15 -12.18 -8.60 -3.59
C PHE A 15 -13.49 -9.15 -4.12
N GLY A 16 -14.01 -8.52 -5.18
CA GLY A 16 -15.13 -9.05 -5.96
C GLY A 16 -16.43 -9.16 -5.15
N ASN A 17 -17.13 -10.28 -5.28
CA ASN A 17 -18.43 -10.52 -4.63
C ASN A 17 -18.29 -11.06 -3.19
N SER A 18 -17.21 -10.68 -2.50
CA SER A 18 -16.98 -11.05 -1.11
C SER A 18 -17.79 -10.14 -0.19
N GLN A 19 -18.35 -10.70 0.88
CA GLN A 19 -19.14 -9.95 1.85
C GLN A 19 -18.37 -9.79 3.15
N ILE A 20 -18.47 -8.61 3.76
CA ILE A 20 -18.01 -8.33 5.11
C ILE A 20 -19.24 -7.92 5.94
N THR A 21 -19.36 -8.47 7.15
CA THR A 21 -20.48 -8.14 8.03
C THR A 21 -20.25 -6.78 8.67
N THR A 22 -21.34 -6.09 9.03
CA THR A 22 -21.26 -4.81 9.74
C THR A 22 -20.48 -4.93 11.05
N GLN A 23 -20.62 -6.05 11.77
CA GLN A 23 -19.87 -6.30 13.03
C GLN A 23 -18.37 -6.40 12.77
N ALA A 24 -17.96 -7.10 11.70
CA ALA A 24 -16.56 -7.17 11.32
C ALA A 24 -16.03 -5.80 10.88
N MET A 25 -16.83 -5.01 10.16
CA MET A 25 -16.46 -3.63 9.80
C MET A 25 -16.25 -2.76 11.04
N GLN A 26 -17.19 -2.79 11.99
CA GLN A 26 -17.08 -2.04 13.25
C GLN A 26 -15.84 -2.45 14.05
N PHE A 27 -15.58 -3.75 14.15
CA PHE A 27 -14.38 -4.26 14.81
C PHE A 27 -13.11 -3.72 14.14
N CYS A 28 -13.00 -3.81 12.82
CA CYS A 28 -11.85 -3.30 12.09
C CYS A 28 -11.66 -1.79 12.33
N LEU A 29 -12.74 -1.00 12.27
CA LEU A 29 -12.68 0.44 12.52
C LEU A 29 -12.24 0.80 13.95
N LEU A 30 -12.67 0.05 14.97
CA LEU A 30 -12.25 0.28 16.36
C LEU A 30 -10.78 -0.09 16.57
N GLU A 31 -10.31 -1.15 15.92
CA GLU A 31 -8.92 -1.59 15.96
C GLU A 31 -8.01 -0.85 14.97
N LYS A 32 -8.52 0.18 14.27
CA LYS A 32 -7.80 0.95 13.24
C LYS A 32 -7.23 0.11 12.10
N ILE A 33 -7.96 -0.95 11.74
CA ILE A 33 -7.67 -1.84 10.61
C ILE A 33 -8.44 -1.34 9.40
N GLN A 34 -7.71 -0.84 8.40
CA GLN A 34 -8.29 -0.30 7.18
C GLN A 34 -8.97 -1.40 6.34
N ILE A 35 -10.16 -1.14 5.78
CA ILE A 35 -10.85 -2.07 4.87
C ILE A 35 -10.84 -1.52 3.44
N VAL A 36 -10.11 -2.18 2.55
CA VAL A 36 -9.99 -1.80 1.13
C VAL A 36 -10.96 -2.62 0.29
N LEU A 37 -11.79 -1.93 -0.50
CA LEU A 37 -12.77 -2.56 -1.40
C LEU A 37 -12.24 -2.56 -2.84
N LEU A 38 -12.21 -3.74 -3.47
CA LEU A 38 -11.69 -3.93 -4.83
C LEU A 38 -12.61 -4.79 -5.69
N SER A 39 -12.53 -4.60 -7.01
CA SER A 39 -13.08 -5.54 -7.97
C SER A 39 -12.39 -6.90 -7.87
N GLY A 40 -13.01 -7.95 -8.44
CA GLY A 40 -12.36 -9.26 -8.54
C GLY A 40 -11.04 -9.27 -9.32
N LYS A 41 -10.79 -8.23 -10.14
CA LYS A 41 -9.53 -8.02 -10.87
C LYS A 41 -8.58 -7.02 -10.17
N GLY A 42 -8.90 -6.61 -8.95
CA GLY A 42 -8.08 -5.70 -8.15
C GLY A 42 -8.23 -4.21 -8.48
N ARG A 43 -9.29 -3.80 -9.22
CA ARG A 43 -9.57 -2.37 -9.40
C ARG A 43 -10.08 -1.79 -8.09
N TYR A 44 -9.43 -0.76 -7.58
CA TYR A 44 -9.82 -0.07 -6.36
C TYR A 44 -11.20 0.60 -6.51
N TYR A 45 -12.07 0.39 -5.54
CA TYR A 45 -13.39 1.05 -5.44
C TYR A 45 -13.40 2.11 -4.34
N GLY A 46 -12.73 1.85 -3.23
CA GLY A 46 -12.75 2.74 -2.08
C GLY A 46 -12.20 2.07 -0.84
N VAL A 47 -12.26 2.81 0.24
CA VAL A 47 -11.76 2.40 1.54
C VAL A 47 -12.77 2.77 2.61
N VAL A 48 -12.96 1.87 3.57
CA VAL A 48 -13.66 2.14 4.84
C VAL A 48 -12.57 2.19 5.90
N ASP A 49 -12.42 3.35 6.52
CA ASP A 49 -11.32 3.65 7.42
C ASP A 49 -11.82 4.37 8.66
N SER A 50 -11.10 4.21 9.76
CA SER A 50 -11.37 4.95 10.99
C SER A 50 -11.04 6.42 10.80
N PHE A 51 -11.85 7.31 11.37
CA PHE A 51 -11.50 8.72 11.43
C PHE A 51 -10.40 8.92 12.47
N ASP A 52 -9.17 9.10 12.02
CA ASP A 52 -8.09 9.65 12.84
C ASP A 52 -7.78 11.09 12.43
N THR A 53 -7.74 11.98 13.42
CA THR A 53 -7.34 13.39 13.25
C THR A 53 -5.82 13.57 13.18
N ASP A 54 -5.04 12.49 13.14
CA ASP A 54 -3.60 12.53 13.46
C ASP A 54 -2.70 13.30 12.46
N PRO A 55 -2.95 13.31 11.14
CA PRO A 55 -2.11 14.10 10.24
C PRO A 55 -2.74 15.42 9.78
N VAL A 56 -3.72 16.01 10.50
CA VAL A 56 -4.33 17.28 10.04
C VAL A 56 -3.29 18.40 9.86
N LEU A 57 -2.34 18.52 10.79
CA LEU A 57 -1.24 19.50 10.67
C LEU A 57 -0.29 19.15 9.51
N LEU A 58 0.05 17.87 9.34
CA LEU A 58 0.89 17.42 8.23
C LEU A 58 0.22 17.66 6.88
N HIS A 59 -1.06 17.34 6.74
CA HIS A 59 -1.84 17.59 5.53
C HIS A 59 -1.90 19.08 5.24
N ARG A 60 -2.14 19.93 6.25
CA ARG A 60 -2.12 21.38 6.07
C ARG A 60 -0.78 21.86 5.52
N ASP A 61 0.33 21.39 6.07
CA ASP A 61 1.66 21.77 5.58
C ASP A 61 1.94 21.23 4.17
N GLN A 62 1.50 20.01 3.87
CA GLN A 62 1.57 19.44 2.52
C GLN A 62 0.77 20.29 1.53
N PHE A 63 -0.46 20.69 1.85
CA PHE A 63 -1.28 21.56 1.01
C PHE A 63 -0.65 22.93 0.82
N ALA A 64 -0.10 23.53 1.87
CA ALA A 64 0.59 24.82 1.78
C ALA A 64 1.79 24.75 0.83
N ARG A 65 2.58 23.67 0.92
CA ARG A 65 3.77 23.46 0.08
C ARG A 65 3.44 22.96 -1.32
N ALA A 66 2.23 22.44 -1.56
CA ALA A 66 1.83 22.00 -2.90
C ALA A 66 1.80 23.15 -3.93
N ALA A 67 1.69 24.41 -3.46
CA ALA A 67 1.80 25.60 -4.30
C ALA A 67 3.26 26.02 -4.60
N ASP A 68 4.26 25.43 -3.93
CA ASP A 68 5.68 25.67 -4.20
C ASP A 68 6.18 24.70 -5.29
N GLU A 69 6.30 25.21 -6.52
CA GLU A 69 6.75 24.42 -7.67
C GLU A 69 8.16 23.83 -7.48
N ALA A 70 9.07 24.55 -6.83
CA ALA A 70 10.45 24.08 -6.63
C ALA A 70 10.47 22.90 -5.67
N PHE A 71 9.70 22.98 -4.57
CA PHE A 71 9.52 21.86 -3.66
C PHE A 71 8.87 20.65 -4.35
N CYS A 72 7.77 20.86 -5.08
CA CYS A 72 7.08 19.81 -5.82
C CYS A 72 8.01 19.11 -6.81
N LEU A 73 8.83 19.86 -7.55
CA LEU A 73 9.81 19.30 -8.48
C LEU A 73 10.88 18.47 -7.76
N GLN A 74 11.38 18.94 -6.61
CA GLN A 74 12.34 18.18 -5.81
C GLN A 74 11.76 16.85 -5.33
N VAL A 75 10.53 16.88 -4.79
CA VAL A 75 9.83 15.67 -4.33
C VAL A 75 9.60 14.70 -5.50
N ALA A 76 9.12 15.19 -6.64
CA ALA A 76 8.90 14.36 -7.83
C ALA A 76 10.19 13.68 -8.31
N LYS A 77 11.30 14.44 -8.38
CA LYS A 77 12.62 13.89 -8.73
C LYS A 77 13.05 12.79 -7.75
N ALA A 78 12.86 13.00 -6.45
CA ALA A 78 13.20 12.01 -5.43
C ALA A 78 12.37 10.72 -5.60
N MET A 79 11.06 10.84 -5.83
CA MET A 79 10.16 9.70 -6.08
C MET A 79 10.59 8.89 -7.31
N VAL A 80 10.85 9.57 -8.44
CA VAL A 80 11.30 8.92 -9.68
C VAL A 80 12.65 8.23 -9.49
N HIS A 81 13.61 8.89 -8.85
CA HIS A 81 14.92 8.31 -8.58
C HIS A 81 14.81 7.04 -7.73
N GLY A 82 14.03 7.09 -6.65
CA GLY A 82 13.78 5.93 -5.79
C GLY A 82 13.13 4.76 -6.56
N LYS A 83 12.15 5.05 -7.43
CA LYS A 83 11.51 4.02 -8.27
C LYS A 83 12.51 3.36 -9.21
N LEU A 84 13.34 4.15 -9.89
CA LEU A 84 14.38 3.65 -10.82
C LEU A 84 15.43 2.80 -10.09
N ALA A 85 15.87 3.25 -8.91
CA ALA A 85 16.81 2.50 -8.09
C ALA A 85 16.24 1.14 -7.67
N ASN A 86 14.98 1.10 -7.22
CA ASN A 86 14.32 -0.14 -6.83
C ASN A 86 14.12 -1.10 -8.03
N MET A 87 13.70 -0.57 -9.18
CA MET A 87 13.58 -1.36 -10.41
C MET A 87 14.94 -1.97 -10.82
N ARG A 88 16.02 -1.19 -10.80
CA ARG A 88 17.37 -1.67 -11.08
C ARG A 88 17.79 -2.78 -10.12
N LEU A 89 17.50 -2.62 -8.82
CA LEU A 89 17.78 -3.63 -7.80
C LEU A 89 17.03 -4.94 -8.07
N ILE A 90 15.73 -4.86 -8.37
CA ILE A 90 14.88 -6.01 -8.70
C ILE A 90 15.39 -6.74 -9.95
N LEU A 91 15.69 -6.00 -11.02
CA LEU A 91 16.22 -6.58 -12.27
C LEU A 91 17.56 -7.29 -12.03
N ARG A 92 18.47 -6.69 -11.26
CA ARG A 92 19.74 -7.32 -10.88
C ARG A 92 19.53 -8.59 -10.04
N ARG A 93 18.54 -8.62 -9.13
CA ARG A 93 18.18 -9.82 -8.37
C ARG A 93 17.68 -10.93 -9.30
N TYR A 94 16.84 -10.60 -10.28
CA TYR A 94 16.36 -11.58 -11.26
C TYR A 94 17.48 -12.12 -12.16
N ALA A 95 18.41 -11.27 -12.60
CA ALA A 95 19.56 -11.70 -13.39
C ALA A 95 20.41 -12.75 -12.64
N ARG A 96 20.79 -12.46 -11.38
CA ARG A 96 21.53 -13.41 -10.54
C ARG A 96 20.77 -14.71 -10.30
N LYS A 97 19.45 -14.63 -10.07
CA LYS A 97 18.62 -15.84 -9.90
C LYS A 97 18.66 -16.70 -11.18
N ARG A 98 18.52 -16.09 -12.36
CA ARG A 98 18.62 -16.81 -13.64
C ARG A 98 19.98 -17.47 -13.85
N GLU A 99 21.08 -16.79 -13.53
CA GLU A 99 22.43 -17.35 -13.58
C GLU A 99 22.58 -18.57 -12.66
N SER A 100 22.12 -18.46 -11.41
CA SER A 100 22.14 -19.58 -10.45
C SER A 100 21.27 -20.77 -10.86
N SER A 101 20.14 -20.52 -11.55
CA SER A 101 19.26 -21.57 -12.06
C SER A 101 19.74 -22.19 -13.37
N GLY A 102 20.58 -21.49 -14.15
CA GLY A 102 21.16 -21.98 -15.40
C GLY A 102 22.33 -22.95 -15.21
N ILE A 103 22.92 -23.01 -14.01
CA ILE A 103 24.03 -23.93 -13.66
C ILE A 103 23.52 -25.34 -13.32
N ALA A 104 22.20 -25.57 -13.26
CA ALA A 104 21.59 -26.89 -13.01
C ALA A 104 21.16 -27.65 -14.28
N ARG A 105 21.65 -27.26 -15.47
CA ARG A 105 21.39 -27.95 -16.75
C ARG A 105 22.68 -28.24 -17.53
N GLY A 106 23.66 -28.83 -16.84
CA GLY A 106 24.83 -29.48 -17.43
C GLY A 106 24.91 -30.91 -16.91
#